data_AF-W6PAU8-F1
#
_entry.id   AF-W6PAU8-F1
#
_cell.length_a   1.000
_cell.length_b   1.000
_cell.length_c   1.000
_cell.angle_alpha   90.00
_cell.angle_beta   90.00
_cell.angle_gamma   90.00
#
_symmetry.space_group_name_H-M   'P 1'
#
loop_
_entity.id
_entity.type
_entity.pdbx_description
1 polymer ?
#
loop_
_entity_poly.entity_id
_entity_poly.type
_entity_poly.pdbx_seq_one_letter_code
_entity_poly.pdbx_strand_id
1 'polypeptide(L)'
;MEAGEWNGQHLDLIDAMIKSADESVSDQEVANIEQNACPTCGCCSGMFTANSMNCLNEAIGLALPGNGTIVATHENRTQLFKDAAELIVKNAKLYYEEGDESVLPRSIATRQAFLNAMTLDIAMGGSTNTVLHLLAVAHEAEVDFKMDDIDMLSRKAPCLCKVAPNTQKYHIQDVNRAGGIIAIMDELAKGGLIDTSVRRVDGMSLAEAINEYSITSPNVSEKAIKKYSSAAGNKFNLVLGSQGMYYKELDKDRANGCIRDLEHAYSKDGGLAVLKGNIAQDGCVVKTAGVDESIWKFTGPAKVFDSQEAACEGILGGRVVSGDVVVITHEGPKGGPGMQEMLYPTSYIKSRHLGKECALITDGRFSGGTSGLSIGHISPEAAAGGNIGKIVDGDIIEIDIPARKINVRLTDEELAARPMTPVTRDRYVPKSLKAYASMVSSADKGAVRII
;
A
#
# COMPACT_ATOMS: atom_id res chain seq x y z
N MET A 1 14.89 2.67 3.64
CA MET A 1 16.01 2.03 4.35
C MET A 1 16.40 0.79 3.57
N GLU A 2 17.59 0.26 3.81
CA GLU A 2 17.98 -1.06 3.33
C GLU A 2 17.22 -2.14 4.12
N ALA A 3 16.92 -3.28 3.50
CA ALA A 3 16.40 -4.43 4.23
C ALA A 3 17.44 -4.94 5.23
N GLY A 4 16.96 -5.38 6.40
CA GLY A 4 17.78 -6.11 7.36
C GLY A 4 18.20 -7.46 6.81
N GLU A 5 19.23 -8.06 7.40
CA GLU A 5 19.61 -9.44 7.12
C GLU A 5 20.09 -10.12 8.40
N TRP A 6 19.59 -11.32 8.65
CA TRP A 6 20.05 -12.18 9.73
C TRP A 6 19.93 -13.64 9.32
N ASN A 7 20.98 -14.44 9.53
CA ASN A 7 21.04 -15.86 9.15
C ASN A 7 20.63 -16.15 7.68
N GLY A 8 20.98 -15.24 6.75
CA GLY A 8 20.64 -15.37 5.34
C GLY A 8 19.15 -15.16 5.02
N GLN A 9 18.38 -14.66 5.98
CA GLN A 9 17.01 -14.19 5.77
C GLN A 9 16.98 -12.66 5.78
N HIS A 10 16.27 -12.08 4.83
CA HIS A 10 15.97 -10.66 4.89
C HIS A 10 14.94 -10.37 5.97
N LEU A 11 15.10 -9.22 6.62
CA LEU A 11 14.24 -8.77 7.70
C LEU A 11 13.71 -7.37 7.43
N ASP A 12 12.52 -7.10 7.94
CA ASP A 12 12.00 -5.76 8.10
C ASP A 12 11.39 -5.55 9.51
N LEU A 13 10.91 -4.32 9.77
CA LEU A 13 10.32 -3.93 11.05
C LEU A 13 9.15 -4.85 11.46
N ILE A 14 8.37 -5.36 10.50
CA ILE A 14 7.18 -6.17 10.76
C ILE A 14 7.60 -7.56 11.26
N ASP A 15 8.70 -8.11 10.75
CA ASP A 15 9.23 -9.40 11.23
C ASP A 15 9.57 -9.33 12.72
N ALA A 16 10.21 -8.24 13.17
CA ALA A 16 10.51 -8.01 14.59
C ALA A 16 9.23 -7.97 15.45
N MET A 17 8.16 -7.34 14.94
CA MET A 17 6.88 -7.26 15.65
C MET A 17 6.14 -8.60 15.72
N ILE A 18 6.17 -9.40 14.65
CA ILE A 18 5.52 -10.72 14.63
C ILE A 18 6.27 -11.67 15.57
N LYS A 19 7.60 -11.70 15.47
CA LYS A 19 8.45 -12.64 16.21
C LYS A 19 8.51 -12.34 17.70
N SER A 20 8.42 -11.08 18.12
CA SER A 20 8.40 -10.70 19.54
C SER A 20 7.13 -11.12 20.28
N ALA A 21 6.02 -11.38 19.57
CA ALA A 21 4.76 -11.85 20.16
C ALA A 21 4.51 -13.36 19.94
N ASP A 22 5.44 -14.08 19.31
CA ASP A 22 5.36 -15.51 19.06
C ASP A 22 6.09 -16.26 20.18
N GLU A 23 5.32 -16.95 21.03
CA GLU A 23 5.84 -17.69 22.19
C GLU A 23 6.79 -18.85 21.80
N SER A 24 6.82 -19.24 20.52
CA SER A 24 7.75 -20.27 20.01
C SER A 24 9.15 -19.73 19.70
N VAL A 25 9.34 -18.41 19.69
CA VAL A 25 10.60 -17.74 19.37
C VAL A 25 11.33 -17.36 20.67
N SER A 26 12.62 -17.67 20.75
CA SER A 26 13.40 -17.34 21.96
C SER A 26 13.70 -15.84 22.08
N ASP A 27 13.77 -15.33 23.33
CA ASP A 27 14.16 -13.93 23.60
C ASP A 27 15.48 -13.53 22.92
N GLN A 28 16.43 -14.47 22.86
CA GLN A 28 17.73 -14.24 22.21
C GLN A 28 17.60 -14.07 20.69
N GLU A 29 16.72 -14.84 20.06
CA GLU A 29 16.39 -14.70 18.64
C GLU A 29 15.66 -13.39 18.37
N VAL A 30 14.67 -13.04 19.19
CA VAL A 30 13.97 -11.74 19.11
C VAL A 30 14.96 -10.58 19.19
N ALA A 31 15.87 -10.58 20.18
CA ALA A 31 16.88 -9.53 20.34
C ALA A 31 17.81 -9.41 19.12
N ASN A 32 18.17 -10.53 18.48
CA ASN A 32 18.97 -10.51 17.27
C ASN A 32 18.18 -9.93 16.08
N ILE A 33 16.90 -10.29 15.93
CA ILE A 33 16.03 -9.74 14.89
C ILE A 33 15.88 -8.22 15.07
N GLU A 34 15.60 -7.75 16.28
CA GLU A 34 15.46 -6.33 16.59
C GLU A 34 16.72 -5.52 16.23
N GLN A 35 17.91 -6.06 16.51
CA GLN A 35 19.18 -5.40 16.19
C GLN A 35 19.48 -5.33 14.69
N ASN A 36 18.87 -6.20 13.88
CA ASN A 36 19.18 -6.33 12.46
C ASN A 36 18.04 -5.90 11.52
N ALA A 37 16.80 -5.77 12.00
CA ALA A 37 15.63 -5.41 11.19
C ALA A 37 15.69 -3.96 10.66
N CYS A 38 16.37 -3.05 11.39
CA CYS A 38 16.47 -1.64 11.03
C CYS A 38 17.91 -1.15 10.86
N PRO A 39 18.65 -1.60 9.83
CA PRO A 39 20.08 -1.35 9.73
C PRO A 39 20.43 0.10 9.34
N THR A 40 19.52 0.82 8.67
CA THR A 40 19.85 2.13 8.09
C THR A 40 18.76 3.19 8.24
N CYS A 41 19.11 4.45 7.93
CA CYS A 41 18.12 5.52 7.79
C CYS A 41 17.20 5.32 6.57
N GLY A 42 16.10 6.08 6.54
CA GLY A 42 15.06 6.05 5.50
C GLY A 42 13.74 5.42 5.98
N CYS A 43 12.71 5.43 5.12
CA CYS A 43 11.43 4.77 5.39
C CYS A 43 11.55 3.23 5.31
N CYS A 44 10.50 2.49 5.65
CA CYS A 44 10.49 1.02 5.66
C CYS A 44 11.03 0.38 4.36
N SER A 45 11.62 -0.81 4.45
CA SER A 45 12.27 -1.52 3.33
C SER A 45 11.31 -2.27 2.40
N GLY A 46 10.11 -2.63 2.88
CA GLY A 46 9.06 -3.28 2.09
C GLY A 46 8.19 -2.32 1.28
N MET A 47 7.30 -2.84 0.44
CA MET A 47 6.29 -2.07 -0.31
C MET A 47 5.12 -1.66 0.59
N PHE A 48 5.44 -0.90 1.65
CA PHE A 48 4.48 -0.30 2.56
C PHE A 48 4.10 1.10 2.08
N THR A 49 3.22 1.81 2.81
CA THR A 49 2.66 3.10 2.39
C THR A 49 3.73 4.11 1.95
N ALA A 50 4.85 4.22 2.66
CA ALA A 50 5.91 5.17 2.29
C ALA A 50 6.53 4.87 0.92
N ASN A 51 6.89 3.61 0.64
CA ASN A 51 7.44 3.24 -0.66
C ASN A 51 6.35 3.29 -1.74
N SER A 52 5.16 2.77 -1.48
CA SER A 52 4.06 2.80 -2.46
C SER A 52 3.74 4.24 -2.89
N MET A 53 3.66 5.19 -1.96
CA MET A 53 3.44 6.60 -2.29
C MET A 53 4.61 7.25 -3.06
N ASN A 54 5.87 6.88 -2.76
CA ASN A 54 7.01 7.35 -3.54
C ASN A 54 7.00 6.78 -4.97
N CYS A 55 6.57 5.53 -5.14
CA CYS A 55 6.41 4.89 -6.44
C CYS A 55 5.27 5.54 -7.23
N LEU A 56 4.14 5.83 -6.58
CA LEU A 56 3.01 6.55 -7.17
C LEU A 56 3.41 7.96 -7.63
N ASN A 57 4.22 8.67 -6.86
CA ASN A 57 4.71 10.00 -7.25
C ASN A 57 5.54 9.94 -8.56
N GLU A 58 6.34 8.88 -8.73
CA GLU A 58 7.07 8.61 -9.98
C GLU A 58 6.11 8.25 -11.13
N ALA A 59 5.05 7.49 -10.85
CA ALA A 59 4.05 7.05 -11.83
C ALA A 59 3.14 8.17 -12.35
N ILE A 60 2.70 9.06 -11.45
CA ILE A 60 1.94 10.28 -11.79
C ILE A 60 2.82 11.20 -12.66
N GLY A 61 4.14 11.10 -12.54
CA GLY A 61 5.09 11.92 -13.28
C GLY A 61 5.56 13.15 -12.51
N LEU A 62 5.25 13.27 -11.22
CA LEU A 62 5.69 14.38 -10.37
C LEU A 62 7.05 14.13 -9.71
N ALA A 63 7.62 12.94 -9.83
CA ALA A 63 8.97 12.61 -9.39
C ALA A 63 9.85 12.03 -10.51
N LEU A 64 11.15 12.28 -10.41
CA LEU A 64 12.17 11.76 -11.30
C LEU A 64 12.34 10.23 -11.17
N PRO A 65 12.76 9.53 -12.25
CA PRO A 65 13.01 8.10 -12.19
C PRO A 65 14.02 7.68 -11.12
N GLY A 66 13.68 6.64 -10.37
CA GLY A 66 14.47 6.14 -9.23
C GLY A 66 14.09 6.77 -7.89
N ASN A 67 13.13 7.72 -7.87
CA ASN A 67 12.60 8.27 -6.62
C ASN A 67 11.96 7.19 -5.74
N GLY A 68 11.23 6.26 -6.34
CA GLY A 68 10.56 5.17 -5.63
C GLY A 68 11.50 4.19 -4.94
N THR A 69 12.70 3.98 -5.49
CA THR A 69 13.42 2.71 -5.25
C THR A 69 14.87 2.83 -4.79
N ILE A 70 15.56 3.96 -5.03
CA ILE A 70 16.97 4.10 -4.60
C ILE A 70 17.05 4.18 -3.06
N VAL A 71 17.81 3.30 -2.41
CA VAL A 71 17.90 3.31 -0.94
C VAL A 71 18.54 4.61 -0.40
N ALA A 72 18.11 5.05 0.79
CA ALA A 72 18.43 6.37 1.34
C ALA A 72 19.94 6.61 1.55
N THR A 73 20.66 5.56 1.93
CA THR A 73 22.11 5.56 2.19
C THR A 73 22.96 5.67 0.92
N HIS A 74 22.41 5.36 -0.26
CA HIS A 74 23.18 5.33 -1.49
C HIS A 74 23.41 6.74 -2.05
N GLU A 75 24.61 7.05 -2.54
CA GLU A 75 25.01 8.37 -3.07
C GLU A 75 24.08 8.89 -4.18
N ASN A 76 23.57 8.00 -5.03
CA ASN A 76 22.58 8.34 -6.07
C ASN A 76 21.26 8.91 -5.50
N ARG A 77 20.91 8.68 -4.23
CA ARG A 77 19.78 9.38 -3.59
C ARG A 77 20.10 10.86 -3.39
N THR A 78 21.32 11.19 -2.98
CA THR A 78 21.81 12.58 -2.91
C THR A 78 21.88 13.20 -4.30
N GLN A 79 22.33 12.45 -5.31
CA GLN A 79 22.32 12.95 -6.69
C GLN A 79 20.90 13.23 -7.17
N LEU A 80 19.92 12.35 -6.88
CA LEU A 80 18.52 12.57 -7.23
C LEU A 80 17.96 13.87 -6.62
N PHE A 81 18.35 14.23 -5.39
CA PHE A 81 17.96 15.51 -4.78
C PHE A 81 18.58 16.71 -5.50
N LYS A 82 19.83 16.60 -5.95
CA LYS A 82 20.47 17.64 -6.77
C LYS A 82 19.77 17.79 -8.12
N ASP A 83 19.50 16.68 -8.79
CA ASP A 83 18.77 16.64 -10.07
C ASP A 83 17.39 17.31 -9.92
N ALA A 84 16.66 16.99 -8.85
CA ALA A 84 15.34 17.59 -8.56
C ALA A 84 15.43 19.09 -8.23
N ALA A 85 16.46 19.52 -7.50
CA ALA A 85 16.68 20.92 -7.17
C ALA A 85 17.00 21.76 -8.40
N GLU A 86 17.79 21.23 -9.34
CA GLU A 86 18.05 21.89 -10.61
C GLU A 86 16.78 21.95 -11.47
N LEU A 87 16.03 20.85 -11.54
CA LEU A 87 14.80 20.76 -12.32
C LEU A 87 13.72 21.73 -11.84
N ILE A 88 13.50 21.88 -10.53
CA ILE A 88 12.46 22.79 -10.05
C ILE A 88 12.78 24.25 -10.36
N VAL A 89 14.07 24.63 -10.35
CA VAL A 89 14.51 25.98 -10.77
C VAL A 89 14.27 26.15 -12.28
N LYS A 90 14.59 25.14 -13.09
CA LYS A 90 14.31 25.16 -14.53
C LYS A 90 12.81 25.32 -14.80
N ASN A 91 11.97 24.52 -14.15
CA ASN A 91 10.51 24.58 -14.32
C ASN A 91 9.92 25.91 -13.84
N ALA A 92 10.46 26.48 -12.76
CA ALA A 92 10.05 27.82 -12.32
C ALA A 92 10.34 28.88 -13.39
N LYS A 93 11.51 28.84 -14.04
CA LYS A 93 11.83 29.76 -15.15
C LYS A 93 10.92 29.56 -16.35
N LEU A 94 10.69 28.31 -16.76
CA LEU A 94 9.76 28.00 -17.85
C LEU A 94 8.37 28.60 -17.60
N TYR A 95 7.85 28.47 -16.38
CA TYR A 95 6.56 29.06 -16.04
C TYR A 95 6.59 30.59 -15.94
N TYR A 96 7.49 31.17 -15.13
CA TYR A 96 7.47 32.60 -14.83
C TYR A 96 8.07 33.50 -15.92
N GLU A 97 9.03 32.99 -16.71
CA GLU A 97 9.71 33.76 -17.75
C GLU A 97 9.15 33.45 -19.16
N GLU A 98 8.76 32.20 -19.42
CA GLU A 98 8.31 31.75 -20.74
C GLU A 98 6.79 31.49 -20.81
N GLY A 99 6.08 31.48 -19.67
CA GLY A 99 4.64 31.23 -19.61
C GLY A 99 4.24 29.77 -19.87
N ASP A 100 5.17 28.83 -19.72
CA ASP A 100 4.90 27.41 -19.96
C ASP A 100 4.13 26.79 -18.80
N GLU A 101 2.81 26.67 -18.95
CA GLU A 101 1.94 26.04 -17.95
C GLU A 101 2.07 24.51 -17.91
N SER A 102 2.77 23.87 -18.88
CA SER A 102 2.89 22.41 -18.94
C SER A 102 3.69 21.82 -17.78
N VAL A 103 4.50 22.63 -17.10
CA VAL A 103 5.31 22.24 -15.93
C VAL A 103 4.55 22.31 -14.61
N LEU A 104 3.32 22.84 -14.61
CA LEU A 104 2.51 22.94 -13.39
C LEU A 104 2.02 21.57 -12.92
N PRO A 105 1.93 21.33 -11.60
CA PRO A 105 1.48 20.03 -11.08
C PRO A 105 0.14 19.56 -11.63
N ARG A 106 -0.84 20.44 -11.83
CA ARG A 106 -2.16 20.09 -12.38
C ARG A 106 -2.12 19.75 -13.88
N SER A 107 -1.14 20.28 -14.62
CA SER A 107 -0.92 19.93 -16.02
C SER A 107 -0.30 18.53 -16.18
N ILE A 108 0.40 18.06 -15.14
CA ILE A 108 1.06 16.73 -15.10
C ILE A 108 0.13 15.68 -14.49
N ALA A 109 -0.44 15.97 -13.32
CA ALA A 109 -1.32 15.10 -12.55
C ALA A 109 -2.73 15.07 -13.15
N THR A 110 -2.82 14.66 -14.42
CA THR A 110 -4.07 14.52 -15.16
C THR A 110 -4.80 13.25 -14.74
N ARG A 111 -6.09 13.15 -15.08
CA ARG A 111 -6.89 11.92 -14.88
C ARG A 111 -6.17 10.66 -15.36
N GLN A 112 -5.55 10.74 -16.52
CA GLN A 112 -4.86 9.60 -17.10
C GLN A 112 -3.60 9.21 -16.31
N ALA A 113 -2.88 10.19 -15.75
CA ALA A 113 -1.76 9.93 -14.85
C ALA A 113 -2.21 9.21 -13.58
N PHE A 114 -3.38 9.57 -13.01
CA PHE A 114 -3.97 8.85 -11.87
C PHE A 114 -4.38 7.42 -12.22
N LEU A 115 -5.01 7.18 -13.38
CA LEU A 115 -5.33 5.82 -13.84
C LEU A 115 -4.06 4.97 -14.00
N ASN A 116 -3.02 5.54 -14.61
CA ASN A 116 -1.73 4.87 -14.77
C ASN A 116 -1.10 4.54 -13.41
N ALA A 117 -1.11 5.50 -12.49
CA ALA A 117 -0.54 5.33 -11.16
C ALA A 117 -1.29 4.26 -10.35
N MET A 118 -2.62 4.24 -10.40
CA MET A 118 -3.41 3.18 -9.75
C MET A 118 -3.16 1.80 -10.40
N THR A 119 -3.02 1.74 -11.73
CA THR A 119 -2.67 0.50 -12.44
C THR A 119 -1.32 -0.05 -11.99
N LEU A 120 -0.32 0.83 -11.84
CA LEU A 120 0.98 0.48 -11.26
C LEU A 120 0.84 -0.07 -9.84
N ASP A 121 0.08 0.60 -8.99
CA ASP A 121 -0.06 0.24 -7.58
C ASP A 121 -0.75 -1.11 -7.38
N ILE A 122 -1.75 -1.41 -8.21
CA ILE A 122 -2.32 -2.76 -8.32
C ILE A 122 -1.26 -3.76 -8.78
N ALA A 123 -0.42 -3.39 -9.75
CA ALA A 123 0.58 -4.29 -10.32
C ALA A 123 1.71 -4.65 -9.36
N MET A 124 2.08 -3.75 -8.46
CA MET A 124 3.08 -4.02 -7.41
C MET A 124 2.46 -4.54 -6.10
N GLY A 125 1.12 -4.66 -6.03
CA GLY A 125 0.41 -5.02 -4.81
C GLY A 125 0.74 -4.09 -3.66
N GLY A 126 0.64 -2.78 -3.90
CA GLY A 126 1.00 -1.74 -2.94
C GLY A 126 0.10 -1.67 -1.71
N SER A 127 0.38 -0.71 -0.82
CA SER A 127 -0.39 -0.49 0.41
C SER A 127 -1.83 -0.10 0.11
N THR A 128 -2.83 -0.63 0.82
CA THR A 128 -4.23 -0.19 0.64
C THR A 128 -4.42 1.31 0.93
N ASN A 129 -3.55 1.92 1.74
CA ASN A 129 -3.59 3.35 2.06
C ASN A 129 -3.37 4.25 0.83
N THR A 130 -2.76 3.74 -0.24
CA THR A 130 -2.61 4.48 -1.50
C THR A 130 -3.96 4.86 -2.10
N VAL A 131 -4.99 4.03 -1.92
CA VAL A 131 -6.35 4.34 -2.36
C VAL A 131 -6.84 5.64 -1.73
N LEU A 132 -6.70 5.79 -0.40
CA LEU A 132 -7.09 7.00 0.31
C LEU A 132 -6.30 8.21 -0.21
N HIS A 133 -4.98 8.06 -0.32
CA HIS A 133 -4.12 9.16 -0.72
C HIS A 133 -4.31 9.57 -2.17
N LEU A 134 -4.49 8.63 -3.10
CA LEU A 134 -4.75 8.95 -4.51
C LEU A 134 -6.08 9.66 -4.69
N LEU A 135 -7.15 9.22 -3.99
CA LEU A 135 -8.44 9.92 -3.99
C LEU A 135 -8.29 11.35 -3.44
N ALA A 136 -7.54 11.53 -2.36
CA ALA A 136 -7.31 12.85 -1.76
C ALA A 136 -6.48 13.78 -2.67
N VAL A 137 -5.42 13.26 -3.28
CA VAL A 137 -4.57 14.04 -4.20
C VAL A 137 -5.32 14.34 -5.50
N ALA A 138 -6.16 13.43 -5.99
CA ALA A 138 -7.03 13.68 -7.15
C ALA A 138 -8.05 14.78 -6.86
N HIS A 139 -8.65 14.78 -5.66
CA HIS A 139 -9.55 15.85 -5.23
C HIS A 139 -8.86 17.22 -5.23
N GLU A 140 -7.65 17.32 -4.66
CA GLU A 140 -6.86 18.57 -4.66
C GLU A 140 -6.40 19.00 -6.08
N ALA A 141 -6.13 18.01 -6.94
CA ALA A 141 -5.80 18.24 -8.34
C ALA A 141 -7.02 18.59 -9.21
N GLU A 142 -8.24 18.58 -8.65
CA GLU A 142 -9.51 18.79 -9.36
C GLU A 142 -9.73 17.75 -10.48
N VAL A 143 -9.30 16.51 -10.24
CA VAL A 143 -9.40 15.38 -11.17
C VAL A 143 -10.55 14.45 -10.78
N ASP A 144 -11.39 14.10 -11.76
CA ASP A 144 -12.45 13.09 -11.57
C ASP A 144 -11.87 11.67 -11.58
N PHE A 145 -11.40 11.22 -10.40
CA PHE A 145 -10.91 9.88 -10.11
C PHE A 145 -11.59 9.35 -8.85
N LYS A 146 -12.27 8.21 -8.96
CA LYS A 146 -13.17 7.68 -7.91
C LYS A 146 -12.87 6.24 -7.56
N MET A 147 -13.45 5.76 -6.46
CA MET A 147 -13.35 4.35 -6.03
C MET A 147 -13.78 3.36 -7.13
N ASP A 148 -14.76 3.73 -7.96
CA ASP A 148 -15.20 2.90 -9.09
C ASP A 148 -14.14 2.77 -10.20
N ASP A 149 -13.27 3.77 -10.39
CA ASP A 149 -12.12 3.63 -11.29
C ASP A 149 -11.13 2.61 -10.74
N ILE A 150 -10.90 2.61 -9.42
CA ILE A 150 -10.03 1.65 -8.75
C ILE A 150 -10.59 0.24 -8.87
N ASP A 151 -11.89 0.04 -8.65
CA ASP A 151 -12.53 -1.27 -8.86
C ASP A 151 -12.35 -1.74 -10.31
N MET A 152 -12.64 -0.87 -11.29
CA MET A 152 -12.49 -1.18 -12.71
C MET A 152 -11.07 -1.62 -13.06
N LEU A 153 -10.05 -0.88 -12.59
CA LEU A 153 -8.64 -1.19 -12.85
C LEU A 153 -8.21 -2.47 -12.14
N SER A 154 -8.69 -2.70 -10.91
CA SER A 154 -8.36 -3.89 -10.09
C SER A 154 -8.82 -5.23 -10.67
N ARG A 155 -9.69 -5.19 -11.68
CA ARG A 155 -10.19 -6.36 -12.44
C ARG A 155 -9.43 -6.60 -13.75
N LYS A 156 -8.48 -5.72 -14.10
CA LYS A 156 -7.76 -5.74 -15.38
C LYS A 156 -6.25 -5.74 -15.21
N ALA A 157 -5.76 -5.03 -14.21
CA ALA A 157 -4.34 -4.89 -13.96
C ALA A 157 -3.79 -6.18 -13.31
N PRO A 158 -2.75 -6.81 -13.87
CA PRO A 158 -2.12 -8.01 -13.30
C PRO A 158 -1.17 -7.65 -12.16
N CYS A 159 -0.89 -8.58 -11.25
CA CYS A 159 0.16 -8.43 -10.25
C CYS A 159 1.52 -8.88 -10.81
N LEU A 160 2.38 -7.92 -11.15
CA LEU A 160 3.69 -8.14 -11.79
C LEU A 160 4.86 -8.21 -10.80
N CYS A 161 4.69 -7.65 -9.61
CA CYS A 161 5.73 -7.58 -8.60
C CYS A 161 5.15 -7.89 -7.22
N LYS A 162 5.80 -8.80 -6.48
CA LYS A 162 5.53 -9.03 -5.06
C LYS A 162 6.78 -8.66 -4.28
N VAL A 163 6.62 -7.74 -3.33
CA VAL A 163 7.64 -7.26 -2.41
C VAL A 163 7.13 -7.46 -0.99
N ALA A 164 8.00 -7.55 0.02
CA ALA A 164 7.61 -7.54 1.42
C ALA A 164 6.49 -6.50 1.68
N PRO A 165 5.35 -6.89 2.28
CA PRO A 165 5.14 -8.12 3.06
C PRO A 165 4.51 -9.27 2.24
N ASN A 166 4.31 -9.10 0.94
CA ASN A 166 3.63 -10.07 0.06
C ASN A 166 4.55 -11.26 -0.30
N THR A 167 5.87 -11.11 -0.12
CA THR A 167 6.87 -12.16 -0.22
C THR A 167 8.02 -11.86 0.72
N GLN A 168 8.76 -12.89 1.11
CA GLN A 168 9.99 -12.79 1.90
C GLN A 168 11.24 -12.63 1.00
N LYS A 169 11.09 -12.77 -0.32
CA LYS A 169 12.21 -12.80 -1.27
C LYS A 169 12.73 -11.43 -1.66
N TYR A 170 11.86 -10.42 -1.73
CA TYR A 170 12.17 -9.14 -2.35
C TYR A 170 11.79 -7.96 -1.46
N HIS A 171 12.66 -6.95 -1.46
CA HIS A 171 12.49 -5.65 -0.82
C HIS A 171 12.63 -4.53 -1.85
N ILE A 172 12.44 -3.27 -1.46
CA ILE A 172 12.45 -2.13 -2.39
C ILE A 172 13.75 -2.00 -3.19
N GLN A 173 14.88 -2.42 -2.61
CA GLN A 173 16.19 -2.45 -3.27
C GLN A 173 16.24 -3.44 -4.45
N ASP A 174 15.50 -4.54 -4.39
CA ASP A 174 15.41 -5.50 -5.49
C ASP A 174 14.55 -4.96 -6.63
N VAL A 175 13.50 -4.20 -6.31
CA VAL A 175 12.73 -3.46 -7.31
C VAL A 175 13.63 -2.46 -8.02
N ASN A 176 14.52 -1.76 -7.30
CA ASN A 176 15.52 -0.88 -7.91
C ASN A 176 16.40 -1.65 -8.91
N ARG A 177 16.94 -2.79 -8.48
CA ARG A 177 17.78 -3.67 -9.29
C ARG A 177 17.09 -4.21 -10.55
N ALA A 178 15.77 -4.38 -10.50
CA ALA A 178 14.94 -4.85 -11.61
C ALA A 178 14.52 -3.74 -12.60
N GLY A 179 15.00 -2.50 -12.39
CA GLY A 179 14.74 -1.34 -13.25
C GLY A 179 13.73 -0.35 -12.67
N GLY A 180 13.37 -0.50 -11.39
CA GLY A 180 12.52 0.42 -10.65
C GLY A 180 11.11 0.53 -11.22
N ILE A 181 10.49 1.70 -11.03
CA ILE A 181 9.09 1.92 -11.38
C ILE A 181 8.88 1.98 -12.89
N ILE A 182 9.81 2.60 -13.62
CA ILE A 182 9.74 2.65 -15.08
C ILE A 182 9.74 1.25 -15.70
N ALA A 183 10.43 0.27 -15.13
CA ALA A 183 10.37 -1.11 -15.61
C ALA A 183 8.98 -1.74 -15.46
N ILE A 184 8.26 -1.46 -14.36
CA ILE A 184 6.88 -1.94 -14.20
C ILE A 184 5.95 -1.23 -15.18
N MET A 185 6.12 0.09 -15.35
CA MET A 185 5.36 0.88 -16.33
C MET A 185 5.59 0.39 -17.77
N ASP A 186 6.81 -0.01 -18.11
CA ASP A 186 7.14 -0.60 -19.42
C ASP A 186 6.37 -1.91 -19.67
N GLU A 187 6.33 -2.83 -18.71
CA GLU A 187 5.55 -4.08 -18.86
C GLU A 187 4.04 -3.82 -18.99
N LEU A 188 3.51 -2.86 -18.23
CA LEU A 188 2.10 -2.45 -18.35
C LEU A 188 1.82 -1.78 -19.71
N ALA A 189 2.77 -0.99 -20.23
CA ALA A 189 2.65 -0.34 -21.54
C ALA A 189 2.64 -1.37 -22.69
N LYS A 190 3.49 -2.41 -22.61
CA LYS A 190 3.48 -3.53 -23.57
C LYS A 190 2.12 -4.23 -23.65
N GLY A 191 1.38 -4.24 -22.53
CA GLY A 191 0.02 -4.77 -22.45
C GLY A 191 -1.09 -3.81 -22.87
N GLY A 192 -0.75 -2.55 -23.22
CA GLY A 192 -1.74 -1.51 -23.49
C GLY A 192 -2.61 -1.15 -22.28
N LEU A 193 -2.11 -1.37 -21.05
CA LEU A 193 -2.86 -1.16 -19.81
C LEU A 193 -2.73 0.27 -19.26
N ILE A 194 -1.80 1.05 -19.79
CA ILE A 194 -1.53 2.43 -19.38
C ILE A 194 -1.38 3.33 -20.61
N ASP A 195 -1.61 4.63 -20.43
CA ASP A 195 -1.41 5.64 -21.47
C ASP A 195 -0.01 6.25 -21.37
N THR A 196 0.82 6.01 -22.38
CA THR A 196 2.22 6.48 -22.40
C THR A 196 2.39 7.92 -22.90
N SER A 197 1.31 8.59 -23.32
CA SER A 197 1.35 9.99 -23.77
C SER A 197 1.41 11.00 -22.63
N VAL A 198 1.10 10.59 -21.39
CA VAL A 198 1.09 11.48 -20.21
C VAL A 198 2.45 12.14 -20.01
N ARG A 199 2.42 13.41 -19.60
CA ARG A 199 3.61 14.24 -19.40
C ARG A 199 4.16 14.08 -17.99
N ARG A 200 5.42 14.42 -17.83
CA ARG A 200 6.17 14.30 -16.57
C ARG A 200 6.88 15.61 -16.25
N VAL A 201 7.27 15.77 -14.99
CA VAL A 201 7.94 16.97 -14.44
C VAL A 201 9.28 17.27 -15.09
N ASP A 202 9.92 16.26 -15.67
CA ASP A 202 11.18 16.37 -16.42
C ASP A 202 10.99 16.79 -17.89
N GLY A 203 9.74 17.03 -18.32
CA GLY A 203 9.42 17.41 -19.69
C GLY A 203 9.42 16.24 -20.67
N MET A 204 9.47 15.00 -20.21
CA MET A 204 9.26 13.82 -21.05
C MET A 204 7.79 13.38 -21.03
N SER A 205 7.37 12.70 -22.09
CA SER A 205 6.24 11.78 -22.04
C SER A 205 6.66 10.52 -21.29
N LEU A 206 5.68 9.76 -20.81
CA LEU A 206 5.95 8.46 -20.21
C LEU A 206 6.60 7.50 -21.23
N ALA A 207 6.22 7.57 -22.52
CA ALA A 207 6.86 6.79 -23.58
C ALA A 207 8.37 7.08 -23.71
N GLU A 208 8.75 8.36 -23.70
CA GLU A 208 10.16 8.78 -23.74
C GLU A 208 10.92 8.32 -22.49
N ALA A 209 10.30 8.45 -21.32
CA ALA A 209 10.89 7.97 -20.07
C ALA A 209 11.09 6.44 -20.07
N ILE A 210 10.11 5.67 -20.55
CA ILE A 210 10.23 4.21 -20.72
C ILE A 210 11.37 3.87 -21.67
N ASN A 211 11.44 4.53 -22.82
CA ASN A 211 12.48 4.29 -23.81
C ASN A 211 13.90 4.55 -23.25
N GLU A 212 14.06 5.59 -22.43
CA GLU A 212 15.36 5.99 -21.88
C GLU A 212 15.75 5.25 -20.58
N TYR A 213 14.78 4.84 -19.75
CA TYR A 213 15.03 4.29 -18.41
C TYR A 213 14.68 2.80 -18.26
N SER A 214 13.84 2.19 -19.10
CA SER A 214 13.59 0.75 -18.99
C SER A 214 14.88 -0.03 -19.26
N ILE A 215 15.29 -0.88 -18.31
CA ILE A 215 16.53 -1.67 -18.43
C ILE A 215 16.46 -2.78 -19.51
N THR A 216 15.26 -2.97 -20.09
CA THR A 216 15.00 -3.87 -21.22
C THR A 216 14.87 -3.13 -22.55
N SER A 217 14.84 -1.79 -22.53
CA SER A 217 14.84 -0.97 -23.73
C SER A 217 16.18 -1.08 -24.46
N PRO A 218 16.20 -1.14 -25.81
CA PRO A 218 17.43 -1.03 -26.59
C PRO A 218 18.08 0.36 -26.47
N ASN A 219 17.34 1.39 -26.04
CA ASN A 219 17.78 2.77 -25.91
C ASN A 219 18.05 3.18 -24.44
N VAL A 220 18.21 2.19 -23.55
CA VAL A 220 18.47 2.47 -22.13
C VAL A 220 19.75 3.31 -21.97
N SER A 221 19.62 4.40 -21.21
CA SER A 221 20.72 5.33 -20.97
C SER A 221 21.69 4.83 -19.89
N GLU A 222 22.95 5.26 -19.96
CA GLU A 222 23.95 4.97 -18.91
C GLU A 222 23.52 5.52 -17.54
N LYS A 223 22.83 6.67 -17.50
CA LYS A 223 22.27 7.23 -16.26
C LYS A 223 21.23 6.30 -15.63
N ALA A 224 20.40 5.63 -16.45
CA ALA A 224 19.41 4.68 -15.96
C ALA A 224 20.10 3.44 -15.39
N ILE A 225 21.06 2.86 -16.13
CA ILE A 225 21.85 1.72 -15.64
C ILE A 225 22.55 2.05 -14.32
N LYS A 226 23.15 3.24 -14.20
CA LYS A 226 23.80 3.69 -12.95
C LYS A 226 22.81 3.83 -11.79
N LYS A 227 21.60 4.36 -12.03
CA LYS A 227 20.57 4.50 -10.97
C LYS A 227 20.05 3.14 -10.51
N TYR A 228 19.72 2.24 -11.43
CA TYR A 228 19.14 0.94 -11.10
C TYR A 228 20.15 -0.08 -10.60
N SER A 229 21.45 0.12 -10.86
CA SER A 229 22.51 -0.68 -10.25
C SER A 229 22.84 -0.29 -8.81
N SER A 230 22.27 0.79 -8.26
CA SER A 230 22.44 1.15 -6.85
C SER A 230 22.03 0.00 -5.92
N ALA A 231 22.97 -0.44 -5.08
CA ALA A 231 22.81 -1.55 -4.16
C ALA A 231 22.80 -1.11 -2.69
N ALA A 232 22.27 -1.98 -1.84
CA ALA A 232 22.40 -1.86 -0.39
C ALA A 232 23.87 -1.97 0.04
N GLY A 233 24.23 -1.25 1.10
CA GLY A 233 25.55 -1.31 1.73
C GLY A 233 25.69 -2.45 2.74
N ASN A 234 24.57 -3.06 3.19
CA ASN A 234 24.50 -4.22 4.08
C ASN A 234 25.31 -4.05 5.37
N LYS A 235 25.24 -2.84 5.94
CA LYS A 235 25.91 -2.49 7.19
C LYS A 235 25.10 -1.45 7.93
N PHE A 236 25.23 -1.42 9.25
CA PHE A 236 24.59 -0.38 10.06
C PHE A 236 25.05 1.01 9.62
N ASN A 237 24.10 1.87 9.23
CA ASN A 237 24.42 3.18 8.66
C ASN A 237 23.25 4.18 8.71
N LEU A 238 23.38 5.22 9.52
CA LEU A 238 22.33 6.24 9.67
C LEU A 238 22.54 7.49 8.80
N VAL A 239 23.57 7.53 7.96
CA VAL A 239 23.92 8.72 7.18
C VAL A 239 23.38 8.61 5.75
N LEU A 240 22.53 9.57 5.36
CA LEU A 240 21.99 9.68 4.00
C LEU A 240 23.14 9.81 2.97
N GLY A 241 23.06 9.07 1.87
CA GLY A 241 23.99 9.21 0.73
C GLY A 241 25.46 8.94 1.03
N SER A 242 25.76 8.11 2.03
CA SER A 242 27.11 7.85 2.54
C SER A 242 27.81 6.62 1.95
N GLN A 243 27.13 5.83 1.10
CA GLN A 243 27.72 4.66 0.44
C GLN A 243 27.46 4.67 -1.08
N GLY A 244 28.31 3.98 -1.84
CA GLY A 244 28.22 3.87 -3.31
C GLY A 244 28.46 2.44 -3.81
N MET A 245 27.71 1.49 -3.26
CA MET A 245 27.73 0.08 -3.65
C MET A 245 26.83 -0.14 -4.87
N TYR A 246 27.31 -0.94 -5.82
CA TYR A 246 26.59 -1.23 -7.06
C TYR A 246 26.46 -2.74 -7.30
N TYR A 247 25.29 -3.18 -7.77
CA TYR A 247 25.09 -4.53 -8.28
C TYR A 247 25.90 -4.73 -9.57
N LYS A 248 26.56 -5.89 -9.68
CA LYS A 248 27.29 -6.27 -10.89
C LYS A 248 26.36 -6.52 -12.07
N GLU A 249 25.17 -7.05 -11.79
CA GLU A 249 24.17 -7.42 -12.79
C GLU A 249 22.79 -6.96 -12.34
N LEU A 250 22.03 -6.37 -13.27
CA LEU A 250 20.64 -5.99 -13.08
C LEU A 250 19.71 -7.20 -13.22
N ASP A 251 18.55 -7.16 -12.57
CA ASP A 251 17.54 -8.20 -12.69
C ASP A 251 16.67 -7.95 -13.94
N LYS A 252 17.01 -8.64 -15.02
CA LYS A 252 16.30 -8.60 -16.31
C LYS A 252 15.39 -9.81 -16.53
N ASP A 253 15.29 -10.72 -15.56
CA ASP A 253 14.47 -11.93 -15.70
C ASP A 253 12.98 -11.60 -15.51
N ARG A 254 12.25 -11.47 -16.61
CA ARG A 254 10.81 -11.15 -16.60
C ARG A 254 9.91 -12.36 -16.34
N ALA A 255 10.44 -13.57 -16.27
CA ALA A 255 9.67 -14.75 -15.92
C ALA A 255 9.72 -15.03 -14.41
N ASN A 256 10.89 -14.96 -13.79
CA ASN A 256 11.11 -15.38 -12.40
C ASN A 256 11.73 -14.31 -11.48
N GLY A 257 12.10 -13.16 -12.03
CA GLY A 257 12.70 -12.04 -11.30
C GLY A 257 11.71 -11.26 -10.44
N CYS A 258 12.18 -10.14 -9.90
CA CYS A 258 11.43 -9.28 -9.00
C CYS A 258 10.26 -8.57 -9.70
N ILE A 259 10.45 -8.15 -10.95
CA ILE A 259 9.42 -7.58 -11.82
C ILE A 259 9.22 -8.55 -12.98
N ARG A 260 7.98 -9.02 -13.16
CA ARG A 260 7.60 -9.99 -14.19
C ARG A 260 6.86 -9.34 -15.36
N ASP A 261 6.90 -10.01 -16.51
CA ASP A 261 6.04 -9.67 -17.65
C ASP A 261 4.59 -10.13 -17.42
N LEU A 262 3.72 -9.78 -18.37
CA LEU A 262 2.28 -10.08 -18.30
C LEU A 262 1.97 -11.57 -18.39
N GLU A 263 2.78 -12.35 -19.09
CA GLU A 263 2.58 -13.81 -19.25
C GLU A 263 2.86 -14.53 -17.94
N HIS A 264 3.89 -14.09 -17.21
CA HIS A 264 4.39 -14.69 -15.97
C HIS A 264 3.90 -13.97 -14.70
N ALA A 265 2.94 -13.05 -14.84
CA ALA A 265 2.33 -12.33 -13.74
C ALA A 265 1.90 -13.28 -12.59
N TYR A 266 2.06 -12.84 -11.34
CA TYR A 266 1.66 -13.63 -10.17
C TYR A 266 0.15 -13.89 -10.14
N SER A 267 -0.65 -12.93 -10.59
CA SER A 267 -2.09 -13.07 -10.79
C SER A 267 -2.54 -12.18 -11.95
N LYS A 268 -3.58 -12.62 -12.66
CA LYS A 268 -4.23 -11.81 -13.70
C LYS A 268 -5.19 -10.78 -13.10
N ASP A 269 -5.82 -11.12 -11.98
CA ASP A 269 -6.70 -10.25 -11.21
C ASP A 269 -5.95 -9.63 -10.02
N GLY A 270 -5.17 -8.58 -10.29
CA GLY A 270 -4.71 -7.54 -9.35
C GLY A 270 -3.96 -7.92 -8.07
N GLY A 271 -3.14 -6.98 -7.57
CA GLY A 271 -2.58 -7.02 -6.22
C GLY A 271 -3.42 -6.28 -5.16
N LEU A 272 -4.48 -5.59 -5.58
CA LEU A 272 -5.48 -4.90 -4.78
C LEU A 272 -6.88 -5.22 -5.32
N ALA A 273 -7.89 -5.18 -4.46
CA ALA A 273 -9.29 -5.34 -4.86
C ALA A 273 -10.22 -4.43 -4.05
N VAL A 274 -11.24 -3.91 -4.72
CA VAL A 274 -12.39 -3.26 -4.09
C VAL A 274 -13.50 -4.29 -3.91
N LEU A 275 -14.07 -4.39 -2.71
CA LEU A 275 -15.24 -5.24 -2.45
C LEU A 275 -16.44 -4.37 -2.07
N LYS A 276 -17.64 -4.80 -2.42
CA LYS A 276 -18.91 -4.17 -2.04
C LYS A 276 -19.89 -5.20 -1.49
N GLY A 277 -20.85 -4.76 -0.69
CA GLY A 277 -21.94 -5.60 -0.20
C GLY A 277 -22.68 -4.94 0.94
N ASN A 278 -23.51 -5.70 1.65
CA ASN A 278 -24.41 -5.11 2.65
C ASN A 278 -23.66 -4.51 3.86
N ILE A 279 -22.40 -4.91 4.13
CA ILE A 279 -21.56 -4.28 5.17
C ILE A 279 -20.81 -3.05 4.62
N ALA A 280 -20.36 -3.11 3.37
CA ALA A 280 -19.52 -2.10 2.73
C ALA A 280 -20.22 -1.56 1.48
N GLN A 281 -21.21 -0.70 1.69
CA GLN A 281 -22.12 -0.22 0.64
C GLN A 281 -21.37 0.67 -0.37
N ASP A 282 -20.51 1.56 0.11
CA ASP A 282 -19.69 2.44 -0.72
C ASP A 282 -18.33 1.80 -1.07
N GLY A 283 -18.03 0.66 -0.44
CA GLY A 283 -16.91 -0.21 -0.74
C GLY A 283 -15.89 -0.32 0.39
N CYS A 284 -14.94 -1.23 0.20
CA CYS A 284 -13.78 -1.44 1.06
C CYS A 284 -12.62 -1.99 0.22
N VAL A 285 -11.41 -2.03 0.80
CA VAL A 285 -10.19 -2.41 0.07
C VAL A 285 -9.48 -3.58 0.74
N VAL A 286 -9.03 -4.52 -0.08
CA VAL A 286 -8.16 -5.64 0.32
C VAL A 286 -6.93 -5.73 -0.58
N LYS A 287 -5.77 -6.05 0.00
CA LYS A 287 -4.52 -6.28 -0.73
C LYS A 287 -4.39 -7.76 -1.10
N THR A 288 -4.99 -8.14 -2.21
CA THR A 288 -5.03 -9.53 -2.71
C THR A 288 -3.64 -10.14 -2.91
N ALA A 289 -2.62 -9.34 -3.25
CA ALA A 289 -1.25 -9.83 -3.40
C ALA A 289 -0.68 -10.50 -2.14
N GLY A 290 -1.18 -10.07 -0.97
CA GLY A 290 -0.79 -10.59 0.35
C GLY A 290 -1.77 -11.59 0.94
N VAL A 291 -2.82 -12.02 0.22
CA VAL A 291 -3.81 -13.01 0.69
C VAL A 291 -3.49 -14.37 0.08
N ASP A 292 -3.44 -15.40 0.91
CA ASP A 292 -3.31 -16.78 0.45
C ASP A 292 -4.55 -17.21 -0.35
N GLU A 293 -4.36 -17.88 -1.49
CA GLU A 293 -5.46 -18.26 -2.40
C GLU A 293 -6.50 -19.16 -1.73
N SER A 294 -6.09 -19.97 -0.75
CA SER A 294 -6.98 -20.87 -0.02
C SER A 294 -8.07 -20.14 0.79
N ILE A 295 -7.87 -18.85 1.08
CA ILE A 295 -8.82 -18.01 1.83
C ILE A 295 -9.36 -16.83 1.02
N TRP A 296 -9.25 -16.86 -0.31
CA TRP A 296 -9.92 -15.86 -1.16
C TRP A 296 -11.45 -15.87 -1.03
N LYS A 297 -12.00 -17.00 -0.61
CA LYS A 297 -13.37 -17.13 -0.12
C LYS A 297 -13.30 -17.54 1.34
N PHE A 298 -13.86 -16.73 2.22
CA PHE A 298 -13.82 -16.97 3.64
C PHE A 298 -15.22 -16.75 4.23
N THR A 299 -15.64 -17.63 5.13
CA THR A 299 -16.91 -17.50 5.82
C THR A 299 -16.72 -17.92 7.27
N GLY A 300 -17.14 -17.06 8.19
CA GLY A 300 -16.88 -17.29 9.61
C GLY A 300 -17.75 -16.43 10.52
N PRO A 301 -17.89 -16.82 11.80
CA PRO A 301 -18.58 -16.02 12.80
C PRO A 301 -17.77 -14.77 13.17
N ALA A 302 -18.48 -13.66 13.39
CA ALA A 302 -17.88 -12.40 13.81
C ALA A 302 -17.40 -12.45 15.27
N LYS A 303 -16.22 -11.87 15.51
CA LYS A 303 -15.72 -11.45 16.82
C LYS A 303 -15.56 -9.94 16.81
N VAL A 304 -16.45 -9.23 17.48
CA VAL A 304 -16.60 -7.79 17.37
C VAL A 304 -15.86 -7.08 18.50
N PHE A 305 -15.08 -6.08 18.10
CA PHE A 305 -14.33 -5.19 18.96
C PHE A 305 -14.57 -3.74 18.50
N ASP A 306 -14.58 -2.80 19.44
CA ASP A 306 -14.79 -1.37 19.19
C ASP A 306 -13.49 -0.56 19.30
N SER A 307 -12.36 -1.22 19.55
CA SER A 307 -11.03 -0.62 19.49
C SER A 307 -9.95 -1.62 19.04
N GLN A 308 -8.84 -1.08 18.55
CA GLN A 308 -7.64 -1.87 18.29
C GLN A 308 -7.15 -2.59 19.56
N GLU A 309 -7.16 -1.92 20.71
CA GLU A 309 -6.66 -2.46 21.98
C GLU A 309 -7.47 -3.70 22.39
N ALA A 310 -8.80 -3.60 22.36
CA ALA A 310 -9.69 -4.70 22.69
C ALA A 310 -9.52 -5.89 21.72
N ALA A 311 -9.30 -5.60 20.42
CA ALA A 311 -9.00 -6.64 19.44
C ALA A 311 -7.67 -7.34 19.75
N CYS A 312 -6.62 -6.59 20.09
CA CYS A 312 -5.33 -7.16 20.47
C CYS A 312 -5.44 -8.07 21.70
N GLU A 313 -6.13 -7.62 22.75
CA GLU A 313 -6.40 -8.42 23.95
C GLU A 313 -7.20 -9.68 23.61
N GLY A 314 -8.22 -9.57 22.75
CA GLY A 314 -9.02 -10.71 22.30
C GLY A 314 -8.21 -11.74 21.51
N ILE A 315 -7.26 -11.30 20.67
CA ILE A 315 -6.41 -12.19 19.87
C ILE A 315 -5.39 -12.90 20.78
N LEU A 316 -4.64 -12.15 21.58
CA LEU A 316 -3.60 -12.72 22.44
C LEU A 316 -4.20 -13.57 23.58
N GLY A 317 -5.35 -13.16 24.11
CA GLY A 317 -6.10 -13.88 25.13
C GLY A 317 -6.88 -15.11 24.63
N GLY A 318 -6.84 -15.40 23.32
CA GLY A 318 -7.47 -16.60 22.74
C GLY A 318 -8.99 -16.54 22.58
N ARG A 319 -9.60 -15.34 22.64
CA ARG A 319 -11.02 -15.14 22.27
C ARG A 319 -11.24 -15.30 20.77
N VAL A 320 -10.21 -15.03 19.97
CA VAL A 320 -10.18 -15.28 18.52
C VAL A 320 -9.54 -16.64 18.24
N VAL A 321 -10.21 -17.45 17.43
CA VAL A 321 -9.77 -18.80 17.04
C VAL A 321 -9.89 -19.01 15.52
N SER A 322 -9.30 -20.09 15.00
CA SER A 322 -9.42 -20.47 13.58
C SER A 322 -10.88 -20.49 13.13
N GLY A 323 -11.14 -19.92 11.95
CA GLY A 323 -12.46 -19.75 11.36
C GLY A 323 -13.15 -18.42 11.69
N ASP A 324 -12.67 -17.64 12.67
CA ASP A 324 -13.29 -16.38 13.04
C ASP A 324 -13.05 -15.24 12.03
N VAL A 325 -14.01 -14.32 11.97
CA VAL A 325 -13.85 -13.00 11.34
C VAL A 325 -13.76 -11.94 12.43
N VAL A 326 -12.57 -11.37 12.63
CA VAL A 326 -12.34 -10.27 13.58
C VAL A 326 -12.90 -8.98 12.99
N VAL A 327 -13.86 -8.36 13.65
CA VAL A 327 -14.50 -7.11 13.23
C VAL A 327 -14.09 -6.00 14.18
N ILE A 328 -13.32 -5.02 13.70
CA ILE A 328 -12.89 -3.87 14.49
C ILE A 328 -13.63 -2.63 13.99
N THR A 329 -14.50 -2.07 14.81
CA THR A 329 -15.39 -0.96 14.43
C THR A 329 -14.97 0.35 15.09
N HIS A 330 -15.54 1.47 14.62
CA HIS A 330 -15.30 2.80 15.18
C HIS A 330 -13.83 3.21 15.11
N GLU A 331 -13.09 2.69 14.15
CA GLU A 331 -11.70 3.09 13.86
C GLU A 331 -11.60 3.88 12.55
N GLY A 332 -12.73 4.22 11.94
CA GLY A 332 -12.83 5.05 10.73
C GLY A 332 -12.48 6.54 10.95
N PRO A 333 -12.60 7.37 9.89
CA PRO A 333 -12.27 8.80 9.95
C PRO A 333 -12.92 9.56 11.11
N LYS A 334 -14.23 9.40 11.33
CA LYS A 334 -14.95 10.04 12.43
C LYS A 334 -14.90 9.22 13.71
N GLY A 335 -14.96 7.90 13.59
CA GLY A 335 -15.03 6.96 14.70
C GLY A 335 -13.77 7.00 15.55
N GLY A 336 -12.60 6.87 14.92
CA GLY A 336 -11.30 6.81 15.60
C GLY A 336 -11.12 7.93 16.64
N PRO A 337 -11.26 9.22 16.26
CA PRO A 337 -11.17 9.81 14.92
C PRO A 337 -9.75 9.82 14.35
N GLY A 338 -9.63 10.06 13.05
CA GLY A 338 -8.35 10.12 12.33
C GLY A 338 -7.99 8.85 11.57
N MET A 339 -8.91 7.88 11.51
CA MET A 339 -8.73 6.61 10.80
C MET A 339 -7.42 5.91 11.19
N GLN A 340 -7.33 5.41 12.42
CA GLN A 340 -6.06 4.92 12.97
C GLN A 340 -5.52 3.73 12.16
N GLU A 341 -4.19 3.69 11.96
CA GLU A 341 -3.54 2.58 11.28
C GLU A 341 -3.33 1.43 12.26
N MET A 342 -3.90 0.28 11.94
CA MET A 342 -3.79 -0.91 12.75
C MET A 342 -2.76 -1.86 12.17
N LEU A 343 -1.67 -2.05 12.91
CA LEU A 343 -0.65 -3.06 12.63
C LEU A 343 -0.72 -4.21 13.63
N TYR A 344 -0.88 -3.89 14.91
CA TYR A 344 -0.85 -4.87 16.01
C TYR A 344 -1.82 -6.04 15.84
N PRO A 345 -3.13 -5.84 15.54
CA PRO A 345 -4.05 -6.97 15.38
C PRO A 345 -3.59 -7.96 14.29
N THR A 346 -3.06 -7.44 13.18
CA THR A 346 -2.61 -8.27 12.06
C THR A 346 -1.32 -9.02 12.39
N SER A 347 -0.40 -8.39 13.12
CA SER A 347 0.82 -9.06 13.60
C SER A 347 0.50 -10.16 14.61
N TYR A 348 -0.38 -9.88 15.58
CA TYR A 348 -0.73 -10.85 16.61
C TYR A 348 -1.51 -12.04 16.07
N ILE A 349 -2.36 -11.85 15.05
CA ILE A 349 -2.98 -12.99 14.34
C ILE A 349 -1.91 -13.92 13.76
N LYS A 350 -0.82 -13.39 13.20
CA LYS A 350 0.28 -14.21 12.68
C LYS A 350 1.11 -14.85 13.79
N SER A 351 1.39 -14.12 14.87
CA SER A 351 2.11 -14.63 16.04
C SER A 351 1.36 -15.77 16.73
N ARG A 352 0.02 -15.79 16.63
CA ARG A 352 -0.85 -16.91 17.08
C ARG A 352 -1.05 -17.99 16.02
N HIS A 353 -0.34 -17.92 14.89
CA HIS A 353 -0.45 -18.82 13.74
C HIS A 353 -1.85 -18.89 13.10
N LEU A 354 -2.64 -17.82 13.22
CA LEU A 354 -4.00 -17.68 12.67
C LEU A 354 -4.04 -16.92 11.34
N GLY A 355 -2.89 -16.55 10.77
CA GLY A 355 -2.80 -15.69 9.57
C GLY A 355 -3.48 -16.22 8.31
N LYS A 356 -3.65 -17.55 8.18
CA LYS A 356 -4.41 -18.19 7.10
C LYS A 356 -5.76 -18.77 7.56
N GLU A 357 -6.11 -18.55 8.82
CA GLU A 357 -7.24 -19.20 9.49
C GLU A 357 -8.32 -18.19 9.88
N CYS A 358 -7.99 -16.89 9.93
CA CYS A 358 -8.91 -15.82 10.29
C CYS A 358 -8.92 -14.71 9.24
N ALA A 359 -10.02 -13.97 9.19
CA ALA A 359 -10.12 -12.70 8.48
C ALA A 359 -10.15 -11.54 9.49
N LEU A 360 -9.67 -10.36 9.09
CA LEU A 360 -9.86 -9.11 9.82
C LEU A 360 -10.58 -8.10 8.93
N ILE A 361 -11.61 -7.45 9.46
CA ILE A 361 -12.35 -6.40 8.77
C ILE A 361 -12.49 -5.16 9.66
N THR A 362 -12.45 -3.97 9.05
CA THR A 362 -12.58 -2.71 9.79
C THR A 362 -13.04 -1.53 8.94
N ASP A 363 -13.67 -0.55 9.58
CA ASP A 363 -13.91 0.78 9.02
C ASP A 363 -12.68 1.71 9.13
N GLY A 364 -11.66 1.33 9.90
CA GLY A 364 -10.33 1.94 9.93
C GLY A 364 -9.43 1.50 8.78
N ARG A 365 -8.12 1.58 8.98
CA ARG A 365 -7.12 1.15 7.98
C ARG A 365 -6.09 0.20 8.59
N PHE A 366 -5.63 -0.76 7.79
CA PHE A 366 -4.51 -1.62 8.16
C PHE A 366 -3.19 -1.06 7.63
N SER A 367 -2.09 -1.48 8.25
CA SER A 367 -0.78 -1.04 7.78
C SER A 367 -0.41 -1.60 6.42
N GLY A 368 0.39 -0.85 5.65
CA GLY A 368 0.97 -1.35 4.39
C GLY A 368 1.82 -2.62 4.57
N GLY A 369 2.36 -2.83 5.78
CA GLY A 369 3.08 -4.05 6.19
C GLY A 369 2.21 -5.27 6.48
N THR A 370 0.88 -5.14 6.35
CA THR A 370 -0.06 -6.25 6.57
C THR A 370 0.00 -7.27 5.43
N SER A 371 -0.11 -8.55 5.76
CA SER A 371 -0.49 -9.63 4.83
C SER A 371 -1.44 -10.59 5.54
N GLY A 372 -2.15 -11.43 4.78
CA GLY A 372 -3.34 -12.14 5.25
C GLY A 372 -4.64 -11.45 4.80
N LEU A 373 -5.78 -12.04 5.13
CA LEU A 373 -7.10 -11.54 4.74
C LEU A 373 -7.53 -10.37 5.65
N SER A 374 -6.97 -9.19 5.38
CA SER A 374 -7.25 -7.95 6.12
C SER A 374 -7.92 -6.93 5.20
N ILE A 375 -9.14 -6.54 5.54
CA ILE A 375 -10.02 -5.68 4.73
C ILE A 375 -10.30 -4.39 5.49
N GLY A 376 -9.80 -3.27 4.99
CA GLY A 376 -9.97 -1.96 5.61
C GLY A 376 -10.91 -1.06 4.80
N HIS A 377 -11.10 0.15 5.32
CA HIS A 377 -11.81 1.24 4.64
C HIS A 377 -13.28 0.92 4.39
N ILE A 378 -13.89 0.06 5.20
CA ILE A 378 -15.32 -0.23 5.08
C ILE A 378 -16.10 1.07 5.19
N SER A 379 -16.78 1.40 4.09
CA SER A 379 -17.51 2.64 3.91
C SER A 379 -18.98 2.33 3.62
N PRO A 380 -19.94 3.00 4.28
CA PRO A 380 -19.73 3.99 5.36
C PRO A 380 -19.16 3.37 6.65
N GLU A 381 -18.41 4.16 7.43
CA GLU A 381 -17.91 3.74 8.75
C GLU A 381 -19.02 3.64 9.81
N ALA A 382 -18.78 2.92 10.91
CA ALA A 382 -19.76 2.74 11.98
C ALA A 382 -20.25 4.09 12.56
N ALA A 383 -19.33 5.01 12.83
CA ALA A 383 -19.63 6.33 13.39
C ALA A 383 -20.43 7.25 12.45
N ALA A 384 -20.49 6.91 11.15
CA ALA A 384 -21.30 7.60 10.15
C ALA A 384 -22.64 6.91 9.87
N GLY A 385 -22.99 5.86 10.62
CA GLY A 385 -24.23 5.10 10.40
C GLY A 385 -24.06 3.84 9.54
N GLY A 386 -22.83 3.44 9.22
CA GLY A 386 -22.55 2.28 8.37
C GLY A 386 -22.90 0.94 9.00
N ASN A 387 -23.28 -0.03 8.16
CA ASN A 387 -23.76 -1.35 8.61
C ASN A 387 -22.73 -2.18 9.38
N ILE A 388 -21.43 -1.91 9.22
CA ILE A 388 -20.40 -2.53 10.06
C ILE A 388 -20.62 -2.27 11.56
N GLY A 389 -21.19 -1.11 11.92
CA GLY A 389 -21.54 -0.77 13.30
C GLY A 389 -22.72 -1.54 13.88
N LYS A 390 -23.43 -2.35 13.08
CA LYS A 390 -24.57 -3.17 13.49
C LYS A 390 -24.21 -4.64 13.73
N ILE A 391 -23.00 -5.04 13.37
CA ILE A 391 -22.54 -6.43 13.50
C ILE A 391 -22.37 -6.76 14.98
N VAL A 392 -22.79 -7.97 15.36
CA VAL A 392 -22.63 -8.51 16.72
C VAL A 392 -21.88 -9.83 16.70
N ASP A 393 -21.35 -10.25 17.85
CA ASP A 393 -20.66 -11.54 17.99
C ASP A 393 -21.53 -12.69 17.47
N GLY A 394 -20.91 -13.56 16.66
CA GLY A 394 -21.55 -14.74 16.08
C GLY A 394 -22.30 -14.53 14.77
N ASP A 395 -22.52 -13.28 14.33
CA ASP A 395 -23.03 -13.01 12.98
C ASP A 395 -22.10 -13.64 11.92
N ILE A 396 -22.66 -14.29 10.90
CA ILE A 396 -21.84 -14.93 9.86
C ILE A 396 -21.45 -13.92 8.80
N ILE A 397 -20.15 -13.73 8.60
CA ILE A 397 -19.59 -12.85 7.56
C ILE A 397 -19.11 -13.70 6.39
N GLU A 398 -19.46 -13.30 5.18
CA GLU A 398 -19.11 -13.93 3.92
C GLU A 398 -18.23 -12.99 3.09
N ILE A 399 -17.01 -13.40 2.79
CA ILE A 399 -16.04 -12.68 1.97
C ILE A 399 -15.78 -13.51 0.72
N ASP A 400 -15.94 -12.91 -0.47
CA ASP A 400 -15.61 -13.51 -1.76
C ASP A 400 -14.84 -12.49 -2.60
N ILE A 401 -13.51 -12.58 -2.55
CA ILE A 401 -12.61 -11.69 -3.30
C ILE A 401 -12.83 -11.84 -4.82
N PRO A 402 -12.87 -13.05 -5.41
CA PRO A 402 -13.17 -13.22 -6.83
C PRO A 402 -14.49 -12.57 -7.26
N ALA A 403 -15.55 -12.71 -6.46
CA ALA A 403 -16.86 -12.12 -6.76
C ALA A 403 -16.96 -10.62 -6.37
N ARG A 404 -15.95 -10.06 -5.71
CA ARG A 404 -15.90 -8.69 -5.18
C ARG A 404 -17.00 -8.39 -4.15
N LYS A 405 -17.27 -9.36 -3.28
CA LYS A 405 -18.37 -9.31 -2.30
C LYS A 405 -17.91 -9.43 -0.85
N ILE A 406 -18.56 -8.67 0.02
CA ILE A 406 -18.47 -8.80 1.48
C ILE A 406 -19.84 -8.57 2.12
N ASN A 407 -20.39 -9.57 2.80
CA ASN A 407 -21.72 -9.50 3.39
C ASN A 407 -21.77 -10.08 4.79
N VAL A 408 -22.72 -9.61 5.60
CA VAL A 408 -23.20 -10.32 6.79
C VAL A 408 -24.45 -11.10 6.38
N ARG A 409 -24.58 -12.34 6.83
CA ARG A 409 -25.71 -13.23 6.52
C ARG A 409 -26.95 -12.84 7.31
N LEU A 410 -27.49 -11.67 7.00
CA LEU A 410 -28.73 -11.12 7.48
C LEU A 410 -29.55 -10.65 6.28
N THR A 411 -30.87 -10.73 6.40
CA THR A 411 -31.77 -10.09 5.43
C THR A 411 -31.65 -8.57 5.51
N ASP A 412 -32.04 -7.88 4.43
CA ASP A 412 -32.04 -6.42 4.41
C ASP A 412 -32.96 -5.84 5.50
N GLU A 413 -34.10 -6.50 5.78
CA GLU A 413 -35.02 -6.11 6.83
C GLU A 413 -34.41 -6.26 8.23
N GLU A 414 -33.74 -7.38 8.52
CA GLU A 414 -33.05 -7.60 9.80
C GLU A 414 -31.93 -6.58 10.01
N LEU A 415 -31.11 -6.35 8.98
CA LEU A 415 -29.99 -5.41 9.04
C LEU A 415 -30.48 -3.96 9.15
N ALA A 416 -31.58 -3.61 8.48
CA ALA A 416 -32.20 -2.28 8.59
C ALA A 416 -32.75 -2.03 10.01
N ALA A 417 -33.45 -3.03 10.58
CA ALA A 417 -34.06 -2.92 11.91
C ALA A 417 -33.04 -3.00 13.06
N ARG A 418 -31.86 -3.57 12.83
CA ARG A 418 -30.84 -3.75 13.86
C ARG A 418 -30.27 -2.39 14.33
N PRO A 419 -30.26 -2.10 15.65
CA PRO A 419 -29.63 -0.89 16.17
C PRO A 419 -28.10 -0.97 16.04
N MET A 420 -27.44 0.18 16.15
CA MET A 420 -25.98 0.20 16.27
C MET A 420 -25.54 -0.45 17.59
N THR A 421 -24.47 -1.24 17.51
CA THR A 421 -23.81 -1.82 18.67
C THR A 421 -23.26 -0.70 19.56
N PRO A 422 -23.59 -0.67 20.86
CA PRO A 422 -23.07 0.35 21.77
C PRO A 422 -21.54 0.33 21.84
N VAL A 423 -20.92 1.50 21.76
CA VAL A 423 -19.48 1.66 21.99
C VAL A 423 -19.20 1.57 23.50
N THR A 424 -18.27 0.72 23.87
CA THR A 424 -17.88 0.40 25.26
C THR A 424 -16.54 1.02 25.67
N ARG A 425 -15.68 1.37 24.70
CA ARG A 425 -14.38 2.00 24.99
C ARG A 425 -14.52 3.37 25.66
N ASP A 426 -13.64 3.64 26.63
CA ASP A 426 -13.44 4.97 27.20
C ASP A 426 -12.19 5.61 26.57
N ARG A 427 -12.38 6.66 25.78
CA ARG A 427 -11.30 7.31 25.02
C ARG A 427 -11.39 8.82 25.10
N TYR A 428 -10.29 9.44 25.55
CA TYR A 428 -10.14 10.89 25.42
C TYR A 428 -9.91 11.30 23.96
N VAL A 429 -10.79 12.15 23.43
CA VAL A 429 -10.63 12.73 22.09
C VAL A 429 -10.29 14.23 22.20
N PRO A 430 -9.05 14.63 21.81
CA PRO A 430 -8.63 16.02 21.78
C PRO A 430 -9.52 16.91 20.90
N LYS A 431 -9.55 18.22 21.18
CA LYS A 431 -10.33 19.20 20.40
C LYS A 431 -9.97 19.19 18.90
N SER A 432 -8.70 18.98 18.56
CA SER A 432 -8.24 18.88 17.16
C SER A 432 -8.88 17.71 16.41
N LEU A 433 -8.96 16.53 17.04
CA LEU A 433 -9.60 15.36 16.44
C LEU A 433 -11.12 15.47 16.38
N LYS A 434 -11.75 16.18 17.34
CA LYS A 434 -13.17 16.52 17.24
C LYS A 434 -13.45 17.43 16.04
N ALA A 435 -12.61 18.43 15.81
CA ALA A 435 -12.72 19.32 14.65
C ALA A 435 -12.48 18.56 13.33
N TYR A 436 -11.51 17.63 13.30
CA TYR A 436 -11.32 16.73 12.17
C TYR A 436 -12.59 15.92 11.89
N ALA A 437 -13.12 15.22 12.89
CA ALA A 437 -14.31 14.36 12.76
C ALA A 437 -15.55 15.12 12.25
N SER A 438 -15.71 16.40 12.60
CA SER A 438 -16.86 17.20 12.15
C SER A 438 -16.82 17.56 10.67
N MET A 439 -15.64 17.51 10.02
CA MET A 439 -15.45 17.98 8.64
C MET A 439 -14.92 16.90 7.70
N VAL A 440 -14.48 15.75 8.21
CA VAL A 440 -13.90 14.70 7.37
C VAL A 440 -14.97 13.97 6.55
N SER A 441 -14.63 13.69 5.29
CA SER A 441 -15.38 12.80 4.41
C SER A 441 -15.10 11.32 4.72
N SER A 442 -15.86 10.45 4.06
CA SER A 442 -15.69 9.00 4.16
C SER A 442 -14.40 8.52 3.46
N ALA A 443 -13.94 7.31 3.82
CA ALA A 443 -12.72 6.71 3.29
C ALA A 443 -12.79 6.49 1.77
N ASP A 444 -13.95 6.10 1.22
CA ASP A 444 -14.20 5.99 -0.24
C ASP A 444 -14.03 7.31 -1.01
N LYS A 445 -13.95 8.44 -0.30
CA LYS A 445 -13.73 9.79 -0.84
C LYS A 445 -12.35 10.34 -0.49
N GLY A 446 -11.45 9.50 -0.02
CA GLY A 446 -10.09 9.87 0.36
C GLY A 446 -9.96 10.53 1.74
N ALA A 447 -11.01 10.49 2.58
CA ALA A 447 -11.02 11.10 3.91
C ALA A 447 -10.55 12.57 3.91
N VAL A 448 -10.84 13.30 2.82
CA VAL A 448 -10.58 14.73 2.67
C VAL A 448 -11.48 15.55 3.60
N ARG A 449 -11.04 16.77 3.93
CA ARG A 449 -11.85 17.74 4.67
C ARG A 449 -12.86 18.39 3.73
N ILE A 450 -14.14 18.30 4.08
CA ILE A 450 -15.24 19.03 3.44
C ILE A 450 -15.47 20.30 4.27
N ILE A 451 -15.20 21.46 3.67
CA ILE A 451 -15.34 22.78 4.31
C ILE A 451 -16.55 23.49 3.71
#